data_AF-A0ABD5MIN9-F1
#
_entry.id   AF-A0ABD5MIN9-F1
#
_cell.length_a   1.000
_cell.length_b   1.000
_cell.length_c   1.000
_cell.angle_alpha   90.00
_cell.angle_beta   90.00
_cell.angle_gamma   90.00
#
_symmetry.space_group_name_H-M   'P 1'
#
loop_
_entity.id
_entity.type
_entity.pdbx_description
1 polymer ?
#
loop_
_entity_poly.entity_id
_entity_poly.type
_entity_poly.pdbx_seq_one_letter_code
_entity_poly.pdbx_strand_id
1 'polypeptide(L)'
;MTDDTADVPDGRHTAVVDRFEGDLAVLEVTTPDGLREFVVDEQELPEDGRHQDAVLEVTVKSQELVDAIYNERETESRAGSAQDRFDQLSNRLGSERSDDHS
;
A
#
# COMPACT_ATOMS: atom_id res chain seq x y z
N MET A 1 -22.97 7.01 -21.27
CA MET A 1 -21.56 7.08 -20.88
C MET A 1 -21.57 7.64 -19.47
N THR A 2 -21.83 6.76 -18.50
CA THR A 2 -21.74 7.12 -17.09
C THR A 2 -20.29 6.88 -16.73
N ASP A 3 -19.62 7.97 -16.40
CA ASP A 3 -18.33 8.01 -15.72
C ASP A 3 -18.43 7.07 -14.51
N ASP A 4 -17.76 5.92 -14.59
CA ASP A 4 -17.75 4.87 -13.56
C ASP A 4 -16.79 5.26 -12.42
N THR A 5 -16.63 6.55 -12.14
CA THR A 5 -15.98 7.00 -10.91
C THR A 5 -16.97 6.71 -9.79
N ALA A 6 -16.83 5.54 -9.16
CA ALA A 6 -17.72 5.11 -8.11
C ALA A 6 -17.87 6.23 -7.08
N ASP A 7 -19.11 6.55 -6.68
CA ASP A 7 -19.42 7.51 -5.63
C ASP A 7 -18.83 6.96 -4.32
N VAL A 8 -17.59 7.34 -4.03
CA VAL A 8 -16.90 7.08 -2.78
C VAL A 8 -17.34 8.18 -1.81
N PRO A 9 -17.95 7.84 -0.67
CA PRO A 9 -18.44 8.84 0.27
C PRO A 9 -17.30 9.69 0.83
N ASP A 10 -17.60 10.94 1.17
CA ASP A 10 -16.62 11.81 1.81
C ASP A 10 -16.15 11.24 3.15
N GLY A 11 -14.84 11.26 3.38
CA GLY A 11 -14.24 10.79 4.61
C GLY A 11 -13.00 9.93 4.36
N ARG A 12 -12.57 9.25 5.41
CA ARG A 12 -11.38 8.41 5.40
C ARG A 12 -11.77 6.95 5.15
N HIS A 13 -11.07 6.32 4.21
CA HIS A 13 -11.27 4.93 3.79
C HIS A 13 -9.94 4.20 3.63
N THR A 14 -9.98 2.88 3.68
CA THR A 14 -8.85 2.04 3.30
C THR A 14 -8.96 1.73 1.82
N ALA A 15 -7.87 1.92 1.08
CA ALA A 15 -7.79 1.62 -0.35
C ALA A 15 -6.58 0.73 -0.65
N VAL A 16 -6.72 -0.13 -1.65
CA VAL A 16 -5.62 -0.96 -2.16
C VAL A 16 -5.32 -0.58 -3.60
N VAL A 17 -4.05 -0.42 -3.96
CA VAL A 17 -3.66 -0.21 -5.35
C VAL A 17 -3.83 -1.52 -6.13
N ASP A 18 -4.83 -1.60 -7.00
CA ASP A 18 -5.09 -2.78 -7.82
C ASP A 18 -4.14 -2.84 -9.03
N ARG A 19 -4.07 -1.75 -9.80
CA ARG A 19 -3.24 -1.64 -11.02
C ARG A 19 -2.90 -0.19 -11.36
N PHE A 20 -1.93 -0.03 -12.25
CA PHE A 20 -1.59 1.25 -12.89
C PHE A 20 -1.95 1.21 -14.37
N GLU A 21 -2.53 2.30 -14.86
CA GLU A 21 -2.94 2.51 -16.25
C GLU A 21 -2.25 3.77 -16.79
N GLY A 22 -0.99 3.63 -17.22
CA GLY A 22 -0.16 4.78 -17.58
C GLY A 22 0.22 5.56 -16.32
N ASP A 23 -0.10 6.85 -16.29
CA ASP A 23 0.13 7.75 -15.16
C ASP A 23 -1.01 7.72 -14.12
N LEU A 24 -2.02 6.85 -14.31
CA LEU A 24 -3.17 6.69 -13.40
C LEU A 24 -3.01 5.45 -12.54
N ALA A 25 -3.45 5.54 -11.29
CA ALA A 25 -3.56 4.44 -10.36
C ALA A 25 -5.04 4.11 -10.12
N VAL A 26 -5.38 2.83 -10.25
CA VAL A 26 -6.71 2.30 -9.94
C VAL A 26 -6.68 1.77 -8.51
N LEU A 27 -7.47 2.38 -7.64
CA LEU A 27 -7.60 2.03 -6.23
C LEU A 27 -8.91 1.29 -5.98
N GLU A 28 -8.83 0.21 -5.20
CA GLU A 28 -10.00 -0.48 -4.66
C GLU A 28 -10.27 0.02 -3.23
N VAL A 29 -11.29 0.86 -3.06
CA VAL A 29 -11.66 1.50 -1.80
C VAL A 29 -12.69 0.67 -1.05
N THR A 30 -12.41 0.34 0.21
CA THR A 30 -13.34 -0.34 1.10
C THR A 30 -14.25 0.67 1.78
N THR A 31 -15.53 0.63 1.44
CA THR A 31 -16.60 1.47 2.03
C THR A 31 -17.56 0.60 2.85
N PRO A 32 -18.39 1.18 3.74
CA PRO A 32 -19.42 0.42 4.46
C PRO A 32 -20.44 -0.29 3.54
N ASP A 33 -20.63 0.21 2.32
CA ASP A 33 -21.52 -0.36 1.31
C ASP A 33 -20.83 -1.41 0.41
N GLY A 34 -19.51 -1.60 0.56
CA GLY A 34 -18.71 -2.56 -0.20
C GLY A 34 -17.47 -1.97 -0.85
N LEU A 35 -16.85 -2.73 -1.75
CA LEU A 35 -15.68 -2.29 -2.52
C LEU A 35 -16.10 -1.37 -3.67
N ARG A 36 -15.31 -0.33 -3.91
CA ARG A 36 -15.53 0.70 -4.93
C ARG A 36 -14.23 0.96 -5.68
N GLU A 37 -14.31 1.22 -6.98
CA GLU A 37 -13.15 1.61 -7.79
C GLU A 37 -12.96 3.14 -7.73
N PHE A 38 -11.74 3.59 -7.52
CA PHE A 38 -11.40 5.01 -7.47
C PHE A 38 -10.10 5.25 -8.25
N VAL A 39 -10.17 6.07 -9.29
CA VAL A 39 -9.04 6.34 -10.18
C VAL A 39 -8.43 7.68 -9.81
N VAL A 40 -7.12 7.69 -9.60
CA VAL A 40 -6.34 8.89 -9.23
C VAL A 40 -5.06 8.97 -10.04
N ASP A 41 -4.45 10.15 -10.11
CA ASP A 41 -3.10 10.28 -10.68
C ASP A 41 -2.07 9.58 -9.77
N GLU A 42 -1.14 8.82 -10.35
CA GLU A 42 -0.07 8.15 -9.58
C GLU A 42 0.76 9.15 -8.77
N GLN A 43 0.82 10.39 -9.25
CA GLN A 43 1.58 11.48 -8.63
C GLN A 43 0.93 11.98 -7.33
N GLU A 44 -0.36 11.73 -7.15
CA GLU A 44 -1.08 12.05 -5.91
C GLU A 44 -0.87 10.99 -4.84
N LEU A 45 -0.38 9.81 -5.22
CA LEU A 45 -0.01 8.77 -4.26
C LEU A 45 1.35 9.05 -3.61
N PRO A 46 1.52 8.69 -2.33
CA PRO A 46 2.83 8.72 -1.68
C PRO A 46 3.79 7.78 -2.41
N GLU A 47 5.05 8.21 -2.61
CA GLU A 47 6.06 7.46 -3.36
C GLU A 47 6.21 6.02 -2.87
N ASP A 48 6.16 5.83 -1.54
CA ASP A 48 6.26 4.52 -0.89
C ASP A 48 5.07 3.59 -1.20
N GLY A 49 3.91 4.14 -1.57
CA GLY A 49 2.70 3.39 -1.92
C GLY A 49 2.44 3.27 -3.42
N ARG A 50 3.38 3.71 -4.29
CA ARG A 50 3.26 3.63 -5.77
C ARG A 50 3.63 2.25 -6.29
N HIS A 51 2.99 1.21 -5.75
CA HIS A 51 3.17 -0.15 -6.23
C HIS A 51 1.87 -0.93 -6.09
N GLN A 52 1.73 -1.98 -6.89
CA GLN A 52 0.60 -2.89 -6.82
C GLN A 52 0.49 -3.52 -5.42
N ASP A 53 -0.72 -3.78 -4.96
CA ASP A 53 -1.05 -4.31 -3.63
C ASP A 53 -0.65 -3.38 -2.46
N ALA A 54 -0.29 -2.11 -2.72
CA ALA A 54 -0.06 -1.13 -1.65
C ALA A 54 -1.37 -0.82 -0.92
N VAL A 55 -1.34 -0.84 0.42
CA VAL A 55 -2.50 -0.47 1.25
C VAL A 55 -2.32 0.97 1.70
N LEU A 56 -3.32 1.79 1.38
CA LEU A 56 -3.35 3.22 1.59
C LEU A 56 -4.54 3.57 2.48
N GLU A 57 -4.33 4.47 3.43
CA GLU A 57 -5.40 5.21 4.08
C GLU A 57 -5.65 6.47 3.26
N VAL A 58 -6.77 6.51 2.54
CA VAL A 58 -7.13 7.64 1.67
C VAL A 58 -8.22 8.48 2.30
N THR A 59 -8.14 9.79 2.15
CA THR A 59 -9.22 10.71 2.47
C THR A 59 -9.83 11.22 1.17
N VAL A 60 -11.12 10.97 0.98
CA VAL A 60 -11.89 11.44 -0.18
C VAL A 60 -12.76 12.62 0.25
N LYS A 61 -12.81 13.66 -0.58
CA LYS A 61 -13.70 14.80 -0.39
C LYS A 61 -14.19 15.32 -1.73
N SER A 62 -15.50 15.48 -1.88
CA SER A 62 -16.15 15.89 -3.13
C SER A 62 -15.74 15.00 -4.31
N GLN A 63 -15.61 13.69 -4.06
CA GLN A 63 -15.18 12.67 -5.04
C GLN A 63 -13.74 12.84 -5.55
N GLU A 64 -12.90 13.59 -4.84
CA GLU A 64 -11.47 13.76 -5.15
C GLU A 64 -10.60 13.25 -4.00
N LEU A 65 -9.41 12.74 -4.33
CA LEU A 65 -8.40 12.39 -3.35
C LEU A 65 -7.86 13.67 -2.72
N VAL A 66 -7.99 13.82 -1.42
CA VAL A 66 -7.41 14.98 -0.71
C VAL A 66 -6.19 14.62 0.12
N ASP A 67 -6.04 13.35 0.49
CA ASP A 67 -4.91 12.86 1.26
C ASP A 67 -4.74 11.34 1.06
N ALA A 68 -3.50 10.86 1.05
CA ALA A 68 -3.17 9.44 0.97
C ALA A 68 -1.96 9.12 1.84
N ILE A 69 -2.13 8.20 2.79
CA ILE A 69 -1.10 7.77 3.72
C ILE A 69 -0.83 6.29 3.49
N TYR A 70 0.43 5.95 3.20
CA TYR A 70 0.85 4.56 3.07
C TYR A 70 0.87 3.86 4.43
N ASN A 71 0.23 2.69 4.52
CA ASN A 71 0.16 1.90 5.74
C ASN A 71 1.02 0.64 5.63
N GLU A 72 2.33 0.82 5.88
CA GLU A 72 3.37 -0.22 5.85
C GLU A 72 2.96 -1.50 6.61
N ARG A 73 2.30 -1.36 7.77
CA ARG A 73 1.98 -2.50 8.65
C ARG A 73 0.92 -3.46 8.09
N GLU A 74 0.02 -3.00 7.23
CA GLU A 74 -0.93 -3.89 6.53
C GLU A 74 -0.31 -4.51 5.27
N THR A 75 0.53 -3.76 4.54
CA THR A 75 1.25 -4.27 3.38
C THR A 75 2.26 -5.37 3.77
N GLU A 76 2.96 -5.21 4.90
CA GLU A 76 3.86 -6.22 5.44
C GLU A 76 3.15 -7.50 5.91
N SER A 77 1.89 -7.40 6.37
CA SER A 77 1.13 -8.59 6.81
C SER A 77 0.78 -9.54 5.65
N ARG A 78 0.82 -9.07 4.39
CA ARG A 78 0.64 -9.90 3.18
C ARG A 78 1.98 -10.29 2.54
N ALA A 79 3.03 -9.47 2.69
CA ALA A 79 4.41 -9.79 2.28
C ALA A 79 5.14 -10.77 3.26
N GLY A 80 4.59 -10.99 4.46
CA GLY A 80 5.15 -11.87 5.49
C GLY A 80 5.25 -13.37 5.14
N SER A 81 4.77 -13.82 3.97
CA SER A 81 5.04 -15.19 3.50
C SER A 81 6.25 -15.31 2.54
N ALA A 82 6.91 -14.21 2.18
CA ALA A 82 8.06 -14.25 1.27
C ALA A 82 9.38 -13.72 1.86
N GLN A 83 9.36 -12.79 2.82
CA GLN A 83 10.59 -12.15 3.31
C GLN A 83 11.18 -12.71 4.62
N ASP A 84 10.41 -13.44 5.43
CA ASP A 84 10.87 -13.97 6.72
C ASP A 84 11.98 -15.06 6.60
N ARG A 85 12.25 -15.58 5.39
CA ARG A 85 13.35 -16.53 5.14
C ARG A 85 14.72 -15.88 4.95
N PHE A 86 14.79 -14.58 4.61
CA PHE A 86 16.05 -13.94 4.25
C PHE A 86 16.82 -13.40 5.46
N ASP A 87 16.11 -12.91 6.49
CA ASP A 87 16.74 -12.46 7.73
C ASP A 87 17.27 -13.61 8.60
N GLN A 88 16.62 -14.77 8.59
CA GLN A 88 17.07 -15.92 9.40
C GLN A 88 18.38 -16.56 8.90
N LEU A 89 18.72 -16.43 7.61
CA LEU A 89 19.99 -16.96 7.07
C LEU A 89 21.17 -16.00 7.30
N SER A 90 20.90 -14.70 7.35
CA SER A 90 21.95 -13.67 7.43
C SER A 90 22.60 -13.58 8.81
N ASN A 91 21.88 -13.90 9.89
CA ASN A 91 22.43 -13.81 11.24
C ASN A 91 23.30 -15.03 11.66
N ARG A 92 23.36 -16.11 10.86
CA ARG A 92 24.18 -17.29 11.20
C ARG A 92 25.64 -17.20 10.71
N LEU A 93 25.95 -16.33 9.75
CA LEU A 93 27.27 -16.30 9.11
C LEU A 93 28.16 -15.13 9.57
N GLY A 94 27.69 -14.27 10.48
CA GLY A 94 28.37 -13.02 10.84
C GLY A 94 29.17 -13.00 12.16
N SER A 95 29.25 -14.09 12.94
CA SER A 95 29.98 -14.04 14.22
C SER A 95 30.70 -15.35 14.55
N GLU A 96 31.40 -15.90 13.56
CA GLU A 96 32.55 -16.76 13.83
C GLU A 96 33.84 -15.93 13.75
N ARG A 97 34.45 -15.75 14.92
CA ARG A 97 35.90 -15.54 15.20
C ARG A 97 36.42 -14.10 15.24
N SER A 98 36.73 -13.64 16.46
CA SER A 98 38.12 -13.47 16.95
C SER A 98 38.09 -13.11 18.45
N ASP A 99 38.48 -14.03 19.34
CA ASP A 99 39.82 -14.15 19.97
C ASP A 99 39.97 -13.34 21.28
N ASP A 100 40.23 -14.10 22.36
CA ASP A 100 41.03 -13.81 23.56
C ASP A 100 40.70 -12.64 24.52
N HIS A 101 40.34 -12.96 25.77
CA HIS A 101 41.23 -12.81 26.95
C HIS A 101 40.42 -12.72 28.28
N SER A 102 40.48 -13.78 29.10
CA SER A 102 40.99 -13.72 30.50
C SER A 102 40.85 -15.06 31.23
#